data_AF-A0A524FS41-F1
#
_entry.id   AF-A0A524FS41-F1
#
_cell.length_a   1.000
_cell.length_b   1.000
_cell.length_c   1.000
_cell.angle_alpha   90.00
_cell.angle_beta   90.00
_cell.angle_gamma   90.00
#
_symmetry.space_group_name_H-M   'P 1'
#
loop_
_entity.id
_entity.type
_entity.pdbx_description
1 polymer ?
#
loop_
_entity_poly.entity_id
_entity_poly.type
_entity_poly.pdbx_seq_one_letter_code
_entity_poly.pdbx_strand_id
1 'polypeptide(L)'
;MYGISILIFPKWIKKNVLISVIICIPYEIILITLLAIDPSMVGTKQGMFNSDAALIPTIFIIFGLLVTLVTMLMFIRVCLRSDSLKVKWQGRFLLIAVILLIIGSFMDSIITLNPGVLIITKTILMIRLVFSYLGWLLPERVANWLVKRE
;
A
#
# COMPACT_ATOMS: atom_id res chain seq x y z
N MET A 1 4.74 -5.62 -6.99
CA MET A 1 3.84 -5.47 -8.17
C MET A 1 3.73 -6.71 -9.05
N TYR A 2 4.76 -7.56 -9.13
CA TYR A 2 4.77 -8.75 -10.00
C TYR A 2 3.60 -9.73 -9.78
N GLY A 3 3.34 -10.17 -8.54
CA GLY A 3 2.26 -11.13 -8.25
C GLY A 3 0.85 -10.63 -8.62
N ILE A 4 0.57 -9.36 -8.37
CA ILE A 4 -0.71 -8.72 -8.74
C ILE A 4 -0.82 -8.59 -10.26
N SER A 5 0.28 -8.23 -10.92
CA SER A 5 0.33 -8.08 -12.38
C SER A 5 0.11 -9.41 -13.11
N ILE A 6 0.53 -10.54 -12.53
CA ILE A 6 0.23 -11.88 -13.06
C ILE A 6 -1.27 -12.15 -13.08
N LEU A 7 -1.96 -11.81 -11.99
CA LEU A 7 -3.39 -12.11 -11.82
C LEU A 7 -4.27 -11.19 -12.68
N ILE A 8 -3.91 -9.91 -12.84
CA ILE A 8 -4.75 -8.93 -13.55
C ILE A 8 -4.37 -8.81 -15.02
N PHE A 9 -3.07 -8.80 -15.33
CA PHE A 9 -2.56 -8.48 -16.67
C PHE A 9 -1.48 -9.47 -17.11
N PRO A 10 -1.81 -10.77 -17.26
CA PRO A 10 -0.81 -11.80 -17.57
C PRO A 10 -0.04 -11.50 -18.87
N LYS A 11 -0.68 -10.83 -19.84
CA LYS A 11 -0.06 -10.44 -21.11
C LYS A 11 0.87 -9.22 -21.00
N TRP A 12 0.69 -8.35 -20.00
CA TRP A 12 1.42 -7.08 -19.87
C TRP A 12 2.44 -7.06 -18.73
N ILE A 13 2.65 -8.19 -18.03
CA ILE A 13 3.62 -8.32 -16.93
C ILE A 13 4.98 -7.76 -17.33
N LYS A 14 5.54 -8.22 -18.45
CA LYS A 14 6.90 -7.84 -18.88
C LYS A 14 7.00 -6.33 -19.10
N LYS A 15 5.96 -5.71 -19.66
CA LYS A 15 5.92 -4.26 -19.90
C LYS A 15 5.80 -3.48 -18.58
N ASN A 16 4.93 -3.92 -17.66
CA ASN A 16 4.77 -3.26 -16.36
C ASN A 16 6.04 -3.36 -15.51
N VAL A 17 6.68 -4.54 -15.47
CA VAL A 17 7.94 -4.73 -14.75
C VAL A 17 9.04 -3.86 -15.37
N LEU A 18 9.13 -3.80 -16.69
CA LEU A 18 10.12 -2.95 -17.38
C LEU A 18 9.93 -1.47 -17.02
N ILE A 19 8.69 -0.97 -17.04
CA ILE A 19 8.37 0.41 -16.65
C ILE A 19 8.76 0.66 -15.18
N SER A 20 8.43 -0.28 -14.27
CA SER A 20 8.81 -0.15 -12.86
C SER A 20 10.32 -0.09 -12.67
N VAL A 21 11.08 -0.93 -13.39
CA VAL A 21 12.55 -0.94 -13.33
C VAL A 21 13.14 0.38 -13.84
N ILE A 22 12.64 0.89 -14.97
CA ILE A 22 13.08 2.16 -15.55
C ILE A 22 12.83 3.34 -14.61
N ILE A 23 11.77 3.31 -13.80
CA ILE A 23 11.47 4.38 -12.84
C ILE A 23 12.27 4.21 -11.54
N CYS A 24 12.41 2.98 -11.03
CA CYS A 24 13.07 2.72 -9.75
C CYS A 24 14.60 2.88 -9.81
N ILE A 25 15.26 2.43 -10.88
CA ILE A 25 16.73 2.49 -10.98
C ILE A 25 17.25 3.94 -10.89
N PRO A 26 16.74 4.91 -11.68
CA PRO A 26 17.18 6.30 -11.58
C PRO A 26 16.89 6.90 -10.21
N TYR A 27 15.73 6.59 -9.61
CA TYR A 27 15.41 7.06 -8.27
C TYR A 27 16.38 6.51 -7.22
N GLU A 28 16.73 5.22 -7.26
CA GLU A 28 17.73 4.63 -6.36
C GLU A 28 19.09 5.30 -6.52
N ILE A 29 19.54 5.54 -7.77
CA ILE A 29 20.81 6.23 -8.03
C ILE A 29 20.79 7.63 -7.41
N ILE A 30 19.70 8.40 -7.62
CA ILE A 30 19.53 9.74 -7.03
C ILE A 30 19.56 9.65 -5.51
N LEU A 31 18.84 8.69 -4.92
CA LEU A 31 18.72 8.55 -3.48
C LEU A 31 20.07 8.18 -2.83
N ILE A 32 20.81 7.23 -3.40
CA ILE A 32 22.15 6.85 -2.92
C ILE A 32 23.13 8.03 -3.05
N THR A 33 23.05 8.77 -4.16
CA THR A 33 23.90 9.96 -4.37
C THR A 33 23.61 11.05 -3.35
N LEU A 34 22.33 11.36 -3.10
CA LEU A 34 21.92 12.33 -2.09
C LEU A 34 22.38 11.89 -0.69
N LEU A 35 22.23 10.61 -0.36
CA LEU A 35 22.66 10.07 0.94
C LEU A 35 24.18 10.19 1.15
N ALA A 36 24.97 10.09 0.07
CA ALA A 36 26.43 10.21 0.12
C ALA A 36 26.91 11.67 0.23
N ILE A 37 26.17 12.62 -0.35
CA ILE A 37 26.52 14.05 -0.33
C ILE A 37 26.04 14.71 0.97
N ASP A 38 24.75 14.59 1.27
CA ASP A 38 24.15 15.16 2.46
C ASP A 38 22.88 14.37 2.86
N PRO A 39 22.93 13.59 3.95
CA PRO A 39 21.79 12.84 4.45
C PRO A 39 20.55 13.70 4.74
N SER A 40 20.73 15.00 5.03
CA SER A 40 19.61 15.92 5.30
C SER A 40 18.69 16.10 4.09
N MET A 41 19.20 15.90 2.86
CA MET A 41 18.43 15.97 1.62
C MET A 41 17.56 14.72 1.37
N VAL A 42 17.68 13.68 2.18
CA VAL A 42 16.83 12.48 2.14
C VAL A 42 15.81 12.53 3.26
N GLY A 43 16.23 12.94 4.45
CA GLY A 43 15.31 13.20 5.55
C GLY A 43 16.03 13.64 6.81
N THR A 44 15.29 14.29 7.69
CA THR A 44 15.79 14.71 8.99
C THR A 44 14.91 14.13 10.09
N LYS A 45 15.54 13.71 11.20
CA LYS A 45 14.78 13.23 12.35
C LYS A 45 14.21 14.45 13.09
N GLN A 46 12.89 14.60 13.12
CA GLN A 46 12.21 15.60 13.94
C GLN A 46 11.67 14.96 15.22
N GLY A 47 12.33 15.25 16.34
CA GLY A 47 11.91 14.78 17.66
C GLY A 47 12.19 13.30 17.92
N MET A 48 11.46 12.71 18.88
CA MET A 48 11.72 11.35 19.36
C MET A 48 11.10 10.27 18.45
N PHE A 49 9.98 10.59 17.80
CA PHE A 49 9.13 9.62 17.09
C PHE A 49 8.88 9.93 15.62
N ASN A 50 9.24 11.11 15.11
CA ASN A 50 8.96 11.51 13.73
C ASN A 50 10.26 11.69 12.93
N SER A 51 10.15 11.43 11.64
CA SER A 51 11.21 11.64 10.66
C SER A 51 10.58 12.29 9.44
N ASP A 52 11.04 13.49 9.12
CA ASP A 52 10.55 14.24 7.98
C ASP A 52 11.33 13.80 6.76
N ALA A 53 10.61 13.18 5.82
CA ALA A 53 11.17 12.89 4.51
C ALA A 53 11.39 14.20 3.76
N ALA A 54 12.55 14.33 3.12
CA ALA A 54 12.80 15.45 2.24
C ALA A 54 11.86 15.42 1.02
N LEU A 55 11.85 16.52 0.26
CA LEU A 55 10.92 16.73 -0.85
C LEU A 55 11.05 15.63 -1.93
N ILE A 56 12.28 15.24 -2.28
CA ILE A 56 12.55 14.25 -3.35
C ILE A 56 11.98 12.86 -2.99
N PRO A 57 12.30 12.25 -1.83
CA PRO A 57 11.67 10.99 -1.42
C PRO A 57 10.16 11.10 -1.27
N THR A 58 9.66 12.23 -0.77
CA THR A 58 8.21 12.44 -0.58
C THR A 58 7.45 12.39 -1.90
N ILE A 59 7.94 13.05 -2.96
CA ILE A 59 7.32 12.99 -4.29
C ILE A 59 7.28 11.56 -4.81
N PHE A 60 8.38 10.82 -4.67
CA PHE A 60 8.44 9.44 -5.13
C PHE A 60 7.49 8.52 -4.37
N ILE A 61 7.38 8.70 -3.04
CA ILE A 61 6.43 7.97 -2.20
C ILE A 61 4.99 8.25 -2.64
N ILE A 62 4.63 9.52 -2.87
CA ILE A 62 3.29 9.90 -3.33
C ILE A 62 2.99 9.25 -4.70
N PHE A 63 3.94 9.30 -5.63
CA PHE A 63 3.80 8.65 -6.93
C PHE A 63 3.59 7.14 -6.79
N GLY A 64 4.43 6.46 -6.00
CA GLY A 64 4.32 5.02 -5.75
C GLY A 64 2.99 4.64 -5.07
N LEU A 65 2.50 5.47 -4.16
CA LEU A 65 1.23 5.30 -3.48
C LEU A 65 0.06 5.40 -4.47
N LEU A 66 0.06 6.40 -5.36
CA LEU A 66 -0.96 6.54 -6.40
C LEU A 66 -0.99 5.34 -7.34
N VAL A 67 0.16 4.92 -7.87
CA VAL A 67 0.23 3.74 -8.77
C VAL A 67 -0.25 2.48 -8.06
N THR A 68 0.15 2.30 -6.79
CA THR A 68 -0.28 1.14 -5.98
C THR A 68 -1.78 1.18 -5.73
N LEU A 69 -2.35 2.33 -5.37
CA LEU A 69 -3.76 2.49 -5.07
C LEU A 69 -4.64 2.21 -6.30
N VAL A 70 -4.26 2.75 -7.46
CA VAL A 70 -4.96 2.47 -8.74
C VAL A 70 -4.90 0.98 -9.06
N THR A 71 -3.71 0.36 -8.98
CA THR A 71 -3.55 -1.07 -9.25
C THR A 71 -4.38 -1.93 -8.29
N MET A 72 -4.43 -1.54 -7.02
CA MET A 72 -5.18 -2.25 -5.98
C MET A 72 -6.69 -2.16 -6.22
N LEU A 73 -7.20 -0.98 -6.58
CA LEU A 73 -8.61 -0.80 -6.91
C LEU A 73 -9.03 -1.61 -8.14
N MET A 74 -8.16 -1.68 -9.16
CA MET A 74 -8.39 -2.56 -10.32
C MET A 74 -8.46 -4.03 -9.91
N PHE A 75 -7.55 -4.49 -9.04
CA PHE A 75 -7.56 -5.85 -8.52
C PHE A 75 -8.87 -6.16 -7.78
N ILE A 76 -9.25 -5.29 -6.84
CA ILE A 76 -10.46 -5.42 -6.04
C ILE A 76 -11.69 -5.52 -6.96
N ARG A 77 -11.77 -4.69 -7.99
CA ARG A 77 -12.88 -4.72 -8.96
C ARG A 77 -12.98 -6.07 -9.68
N VAL A 78 -11.86 -6.69 -10.03
CA VAL A 78 -11.83 -8.04 -10.62
C VAL A 78 -12.29 -9.08 -9.60
N CYS A 79 -11.80 -9.02 -8.35
CA CYS A 79 -12.21 -9.95 -7.29
C CYS A 79 -13.72 -9.88 -6.99
N LEU A 80 -14.29 -8.67 -6.93
CA LEU A 80 -15.72 -8.49 -6.66
C LEU A 80 -16.63 -9.01 -7.79
N ARG A 81 -16.11 -9.11 -9.02
CA ARG A 81 -16.82 -9.64 -10.20
C ARG A 81 -16.62 -11.13 -10.43
N SER A 82 -15.74 -11.79 -9.67
CA SER A 82 -15.48 -13.22 -9.77
C SER A 82 -16.70 -14.05 -9.38
N ASP A 83 -16.96 -15.18 -10.05
CA ASP A 83 -18.07 -16.09 -9.70
C ASP A 83 -17.88 -16.77 -8.34
N SER A 84 -16.63 -17.02 -7.94
CA SER A 84 -16.30 -17.60 -6.64
C SER A 84 -16.63 -16.65 -5.49
N LEU A 85 -17.52 -17.07 -4.59
CA LEU A 85 -17.89 -16.30 -3.40
C LEU A 85 -16.70 -16.02 -2.49
N LYS A 86 -15.76 -16.97 -2.37
CA LYS A 86 -14.50 -16.81 -1.62
C LYS A 86 -13.68 -15.64 -2.15
N VAL A 87 -13.57 -15.53 -3.48
CA VAL A 87 -12.82 -14.44 -4.15
C VAL A 87 -13.54 -13.09 -4.00
N LYS A 88 -14.88 -13.07 -4.01
CA LYS A 88 -15.64 -11.84 -3.71
C LYS A 88 -15.37 -11.34 -2.29
N TRP A 89 -15.35 -12.23 -1.30
CA TRP A 89 -15.04 -11.88 0.09
C TRP A 89 -13.60 -11.38 0.27
N GLN A 90 -12.63 -12.00 -0.42
CA GLN A 90 -11.26 -11.47 -0.51
C GLN A 90 -11.24 -10.02 -1.03
N GLY A 91 -11.96 -9.74 -2.12
CA GLY A 91 -12.10 -8.39 -2.66
C GLY A 91 -12.69 -7.39 -1.66
N ARG A 92 -13.72 -7.79 -0.88
CA ARG A 92 -14.33 -6.94 0.15
C ARG A 92 -13.33 -6.59 1.27
N PHE A 93 -12.55 -7.55 1.76
CA PHE A 93 -11.54 -7.29 2.78
C PHE A 93 -10.41 -6.39 2.27
N LEU A 94 -9.97 -6.59 1.02
CA LEU A 94 -8.99 -5.70 0.39
C LEU A 94 -9.52 -4.28 0.21
N LEU A 95 -10.82 -4.12 -0.09
CA LEU A 95 -11.45 -2.80 -0.17
C LEU A 95 -11.42 -2.08 1.18
N ILE A 96 -11.78 -2.77 2.27
CA ILE A 96 -11.69 -2.23 3.63
C ILE A 96 -10.24 -1.84 3.95
N ALA A 97 -9.27 -2.68 3.58
CA ALA A 97 -7.85 -2.38 3.77
C ALA A 97 -7.40 -1.14 2.98
N VAL A 98 -7.91 -0.90 1.76
CA VAL A 98 -7.61 0.32 0.99
C VAL A 98 -8.22 1.56 1.65
N ILE A 99 -9.46 1.47 2.14
CA ILE A 99 -10.09 2.60 2.84
C ILE A 99 -9.30 2.96 4.11
N LEU A 100 -8.94 1.96 4.91
CA LEU A 100 -8.13 2.18 6.12
C LEU A 100 -6.73 2.71 5.79
N LEU A 101 -6.16 2.34 4.65
CA LEU A 101 -4.90 2.92 4.18
C LEU A 101 -5.05 4.42 3.92
N ILE A 102 -6.08 4.82 3.16
CA ILE A 102 -6.32 6.21 2.81
C ILE A 102 -6.55 7.04 4.07
N ILE A 103 -7.43 6.57 4.97
CA ILE A 103 -7.73 7.26 6.23
C ILE A 103 -6.47 7.36 7.11
N GLY A 104 -5.76 6.23 7.30
CA GLY A 104 -4.56 6.19 8.13
C GLY A 104 -3.45 7.09 7.58
N SER A 105 -3.19 7.04 6.28
CA SER A 105 -2.17 7.89 5.64
C SER A 105 -2.55 9.38 5.65
N PHE A 106 -3.83 9.72 5.48
CA PHE A 106 -4.27 11.11 5.57
C PHE A 106 -4.09 11.67 6.99
N MET A 107 -4.40 10.86 8.02
CA MET A 107 -4.17 11.22 9.41
C MET A 107 -2.68 11.32 9.77
N ASP A 108 -1.83 10.46 9.21
CA ASP A 108 -0.37 10.48 9.43
C ASP A 108 0.27 11.74 8.80
N SER A 109 -0.24 12.21 7.66
CA SER A 109 0.36 13.31 6.89
C SER A 109 -0.10 14.72 7.27
N ILE A 110 -1.34 14.90 7.74
CA ILE A 110 -1.93 16.25 7.92
C ILE A 110 -1.96 16.70 9.38
N ILE A 111 -2.02 15.77 10.32
CA ILE A 111 -2.19 16.10 11.72
C ILE A 111 -0.80 16.12 12.36
N THR A 112 -0.36 17.26 12.87
CA THR A 112 0.84 17.37 13.70
C THR A 112 0.73 16.31 14.81
N LEU A 113 1.57 15.28 14.72
CA LEU A 113 1.41 14.03 15.46
C LEU A 113 1.65 14.25 16.95
N ASN A 114 0.62 14.69 17.66
CA ASN A 114 0.53 14.57 19.10
C ASN A 114 0.57 13.06 19.42
N PRO A 115 1.31 12.60 20.45
CA PRO A 115 1.40 11.19 20.82
C PRO A 115 0.07 10.40 20.79
N GLY A 116 -1.05 11.02 21.19
CA GLY A 116 -2.36 10.39 21.13
C GLY A 116 -2.86 10.10 19.70
N VAL A 117 -2.70 11.06 18.79
CA VAL A 117 -3.09 10.90 17.37
C VAL A 117 -2.20 9.87 16.69
N LEU A 118 -0.90 9.86 17.02
CA LEU A 118 0.05 8.86 16.51
C LEU A 118 -0.42 7.44 16.83
N ILE A 119 -0.82 7.17 18.08
CA ILE A 119 -1.29 5.85 18.51
C ILE A 119 -2.54 5.43 17.72
N ILE A 120 -3.50 6.33 17.53
CA ILE A 120 -4.73 6.06 16.77
C ILE A 120 -4.39 5.76 15.32
N THR A 121 -3.58 6.60 14.68
CA THR A 121 -3.14 6.41 13.29
C THR A 121 -2.42 5.08 13.10
N LYS A 122 -1.48 4.72 13.99
CA LYS A 122 -0.78 3.43 13.91
C LYS A 122 -1.72 2.26 14.16
N THR A 123 -2.70 2.39 15.06
CA THR A 123 -3.72 1.35 15.29
C THR A 123 -4.57 1.11 14.05
N ILE A 124 -5.03 2.18 13.38
CA ILE A 124 -5.77 2.08 12.10
C ILE A 124 -4.93 1.36 11.05
N LEU A 125 -3.65 1.73 10.92
CA LEU A 125 -2.73 1.10 9.97
C LEU A 125 -2.39 -0.37 10.33
N MET A 126 -2.43 -0.75 11.62
CA MET A 126 -2.32 -2.15 12.04
C MET A 126 -3.58 -2.93 11.70
N ILE A 127 -4.77 -2.39 11.96
CA ILE A 127 -6.04 -3.02 11.59
C ILE A 127 -6.10 -3.23 10.07
N ARG A 128 -5.63 -2.24 9.31
CA ARG A 128 -5.48 -2.33 7.85
C ARG A 128 -4.64 -3.55 7.42
N LEU A 129 -3.54 -3.87 8.13
CA LEU A 129 -2.72 -5.05 7.83
C LEU A 129 -3.51 -6.34 8.02
N VAL A 130 -4.32 -6.44 9.08
CA VAL A 130 -5.18 -7.62 9.33
C VAL A 130 -6.17 -7.81 8.20
N PHE A 131 -6.86 -6.76 7.78
CA PHE A 131 -7.79 -6.82 6.64
C PHE A 131 -7.08 -7.12 5.32
N SER A 132 -5.89 -6.57 5.11
CA SER A 132 -5.10 -6.88 3.93
C SER A 132 -4.67 -8.35 3.92
N TYR A 133 -4.30 -8.91 5.07
CA TYR A 133 -3.96 -10.33 5.21
C TYR A 133 -5.15 -11.22 4.89
N LEU A 134 -6.32 -10.93 5.45
CA LEU A 134 -7.55 -11.67 5.14
C LEU A 134 -7.95 -11.53 3.67
N GLY A 135 -7.72 -10.37 3.08
CA GLY A 135 -7.98 -10.13 1.67
C GLY A 135 -7.07 -10.91 0.73
N TRP A 136 -5.79 -11.06 1.06
CA TRP A 136 -4.85 -11.87 0.26
C TRP A 136 -4.95 -13.37 0.52
N LEU A 137 -5.10 -13.74 1.80
CA LEU A 137 -4.85 -15.09 2.29
C LEU A 137 -6.03 -15.59 3.12
N LEU A 138 -7.26 -15.32 2.65
CA LEU A 138 -8.51 -15.69 3.33
C LEU A 138 -8.48 -17.17 3.77
N PRO A 139 -8.34 -17.45 5.08
CA PRO A 139 -8.23 -18.82 5.56
C PRO A 139 -9.53 -19.58 5.32
N GLU A 140 -9.45 -20.87 5.02
CA GLU A 140 -10.63 -21.69 4.71
C GLU A 140 -11.67 -21.69 5.84
N ARG A 141 -11.23 -21.64 7.10
CA ARG A 141 -12.13 -21.55 8.26
C ARG A 141 -12.99 -20.28 8.23
N VAL A 142 -12.37 -19.14 7.89
CA VAL A 142 -13.07 -17.84 7.80
C VAL A 142 -13.95 -17.80 6.56
N ALA A 143 -13.45 -18.30 5.43
CA ALA A 143 -14.23 -18.40 4.20
C ALA A 143 -15.48 -19.26 4.42
N ASN A 144 -15.35 -20.44 5.03
CA ASN A 144 -16.47 -21.33 5.30
C ASN A 144 -17.49 -20.71 6.26
N TRP A 145 -17.04 -19.94 7.26
CA TRP A 145 -17.96 -19.22 8.16
C TRP A 145 -18.75 -18.11 7.45
N LEU A 146 -18.12 -17.40 6.50
CA LEU A 146 -18.75 -16.33 5.73
C LEU A 146 -19.67 -16.85 4.62
N VAL A 147 -19.26 -17.91 3.92
CA VAL A 147 -20.01 -18.53 2.81
C VAL A 147 -21.25 -19.27 3.31
N LYS A 148 -21.22 -19.83 4.53
CA LYS A 148 -22.34 -20.58 5.11
C LYS A 148 -23.47 -19.68 5.66
N ARG A 149 -23.31 -18.35 5.60
CA ARG A 149 -24.29 -17.35 6.10
C ARG A 149 -25.07 -16.64 4.99
N GLU A 150 -24.85 -16.99 3.72
CA GLU A 150 -25.71 -16.62 2.58
C GLU A 150 -26.43 -17.88 2.07
#